data_AF-A0AB36EML1-F1
#
_entry.id   AF-A0AB36EML1-F1
#
_cell.length_a   1.000
_cell.length_b   1.000
_cell.length_c   1.000
_cell.angle_alpha   90.00
_cell.angle_beta   90.00
_cell.angle_gamma   90.00
#
_symmetry.space_group_name_H-M   'P 1'
#
loop_
_entity.id
_entity.type
_entity.pdbx_description
1 polymer ?
#
loop_
_entity_poly.entity_id
_entity_poly.type
_entity_poly.pdbx_seq_one_letter_code
_entity_poly.pdbx_strand_id
1 'polypeptide(L)'
;MSMNSTHTASAEHTLPSEGEDERKINVVRYSGLLLVASLIGLVSNWVGTGTDPLTALPGMSILYLVSVGGLLFARFMPFYLPGVAWTSLLAILVTIPGIPGSAWVISQVEALNFLALATPALAYGGLALTKGEFDIARKSGWKIVIIAVCVMFGTYIGSVFIADIALRIGGQ
;
A
#
# COMPACT_ATOMS: atom_id res chain seq x y z
N MET A 1 47.22 -21.31 20.73
CA MET A 1 46.91 -20.57 19.50
C MET A 1 45.40 -20.50 19.39
N SER A 2 44.80 -19.53 20.08
CA SER A 2 43.35 -19.44 20.32
C SER A 2 42.74 -18.46 19.33
N MET A 3 41.78 -18.93 18.53
CA MET A 3 40.93 -18.10 17.68
C MET A 3 40.24 -17.03 18.54
N ASN A 4 40.37 -15.76 18.13
CA ASN A 4 39.58 -14.65 18.65
C ASN A 4 38.44 -14.37 17.66
N SER A 5 37.30 -15.02 17.84
CA SER A 5 36.08 -14.82 17.05
C SER A 5 35.06 -13.95 17.81
N THR A 6 35.53 -12.84 18.39
CA THR A 6 34.73 -12.02 19.32
C THR A 6 34.50 -10.61 18.79
N HIS A 7 34.23 -10.44 17.48
CA HIS A 7 33.95 -9.11 16.91
C HIS A 7 32.80 -9.02 15.88
N THR A 8 31.93 -10.03 15.75
CA THR A 8 30.79 -9.95 14.80
C THR A 8 29.39 -9.96 15.46
N ALA A 9 29.29 -9.71 16.76
CA ALA A 9 28.03 -9.80 17.51
C ALA A 9 27.46 -8.46 18.04
N SER A 10 27.87 -7.30 17.51
CA SER A 10 27.45 -5.99 18.06
C SER A 10 26.76 -5.05 17.07
N ALA A 11 26.12 -5.59 16.03
CA ALA A 11 25.27 -4.78 15.15
C ALA A 11 23.91 -5.45 14.89
N GLU A 12 23.39 -6.18 15.88
CA GLU A 12 21.95 -6.39 15.96
C GLU A 12 21.35 -5.05 16.41
N HIS A 13 21.18 -4.18 15.43
CA HIS A 13 20.37 -2.98 15.54
C HIS A 13 18.98 -3.47 15.94
N THR A 14 18.66 -3.38 17.23
CA THR A 14 17.32 -3.53 17.77
C THR A 14 16.46 -2.46 17.11
N LEU A 15 15.94 -2.78 15.93
CA LEU A 15 14.83 -2.06 15.34
C LEU A 15 13.73 -2.08 16.41
N PRO A 16 13.15 -0.93 16.77
CA PRO A 16 11.92 -0.92 17.54
C PRO A 16 10.89 -1.67 16.70
N SER A 17 10.70 -2.96 16.99
CA SER A 17 9.57 -3.76 16.52
C SER A 17 8.33 -3.37 17.32
N GLU A 18 8.05 -2.07 17.43
CA GLU A 18 6.70 -1.61 17.72
C GLU A 18 5.97 -1.55 16.39
N GLY A 19 5.67 -2.73 15.84
CA GLY A 19 4.50 -2.82 14.96
C GLY A 19 3.32 -2.38 15.82
N GLU A 20 2.68 -1.26 15.46
CA GLU A 20 1.44 -0.86 16.12
C GLU A 20 0.50 -2.08 16.06
N ASP A 21 0.18 -2.65 17.22
CA ASP A 21 -0.74 -3.78 17.32
C ASP A 21 -2.07 -3.34 16.69
N GLU A 22 -2.36 -3.85 15.49
CA GLU A 22 -3.50 -3.41 14.68
C GLU A 22 -4.84 -3.61 15.43
N ARG A 23 -4.86 -4.44 16.49
CA ARG A 23 -6.02 -4.60 17.37
C ARG A 23 -6.25 -3.44 18.33
N LYS A 24 -5.25 -2.59 18.56
CA LYS A 24 -5.35 -1.34 19.34
C LYS A 24 -5.51 -0.09 18.45
N ILE A 25 -5.91 -0.26 17.19
CA ILE A 25 -6.22 0.84 16.30
C ILE A 25 -7.34 1.70 16.88
N ASN A 26 -7.00 2.93 17.26
CA ASN A 26 -7.99 3.94 17.60
C ASN A 26 -8.60 4.48 16.31
N VAL A 27 -9.70 3.86 15.86
CA VAL A 27 -10.35 4.12 14.57
C VAL A 27 -10.58 5.61 14.33
N VAL A 28 -10.89 6.38 15.37
CA VAL A 28 -11.09 7.83 15.28
C VAL A 28 -9.81 8.56 14.82
N ARG A 29 -8.64 8.20 15.39
CA ARG A 29 -7.35 8.80 15.04
C ARG A 29 -6.94 8.43 13.61
N TYR A 30 -7.05 7.16 13.23
CA TYR A 30 -6.68 6.70 11.89
C TYR A 30 -7.65 7.20 10.82
N SER A 31 -8.93 7.33 11.14
CA SER A 31 -9.91 7.98 10.28
C SER A 31 -9.55 9.46 10.02
N GLY A 32 -9.02 10.16 11.01
CA GLY A 32 -8.46 11.51 10.83
C GLY A 32 -7.23 11.52 9.91
N LEU A 33 -6.30 10.59 10.09
CA LEU A 33 -5.11 10.43 9.23
C LEU A 33 -5.50 10.11 7.77
N LEU A 34 -6.47 9.21 7.58
CA LEU A 34 -7.02 8.89 6.27
C LEU A 34 -7.66 10.10 5.61
N LEU A 35 -8.35 10.95 6.37
CA LEU A 35 -8.98 12.15 5.82
C LEU A 35 -7.92 13.11 5.31
N VAL A 36 -6.84 13.32 6.07
CA VAL A 36 -5.70 14.12 5.64
C VAL A 36 -5.06 13.52 4.37
N ALA A 37 -4.84 12.20 4.34
CA ALA A 37 -4.33 11.51 3.16
C ALA A 37 -5.29 11.68 1.97
N SER A 38 -6.60 11.69 2.19
CA SER A 38 -7.58 11.90 1.14
C SER A 38 -7.53 13.31 0.53
N LEU A 39 -7.32 14.33 1.36
CA LEU A 39 -7.13 15.70 0.90
C LEU A 39 -5.84 15.86 0.10
N ILE A 40 -4.73 15.28 0.58
CA ILE A 40 -3.45 15.26 -0.15
C ILE A 40 -3.62 14.50 -1.47
N GLY A 41 -4.38 13.41 -1.47
CA GLY A 41 -4.71 12.65 -2.67
C GLY A 41 -5.48 13.46 -3.71
N LEU A 42 -6.48 14.26 -3.30
CA LEU A 42 -7.21 15.15 -4.22
C LEU A 42 -6.29 16.19 -4.87
N VAL A 43 -5.40 16.80 -4.08
CA VAL A 43 -4.40 17.75 -4.61
C VAL A 43 -3.45 17.02 -5.56
N SER A 44 -3.01 15.82 -5.19
CA SER A 44 -2.10 15.01 -6.03
C SER A 44 -2.76 14.59 -7.34
N ASN A 45 -4.05 14.26 -7.33
CA ASN A 45 -4.83 13.95 -8.53
C ASN A 45 -4.91 15.18 -9.44
N TRP A 46 -5.26 16.34 -8.87
CA TRP A 46 -5.34 17.58 -9.65
C TRP A 46 -4.00 17.97 -10.28
N VAL A 47 -2.90 17.86 -9.53
CA VAL A 47 -1.55 18.13 -10.05
C VAL A 47 -1.13 17.09 -11.09
N GLY A 48 -1.50 15.82 -10.91
CA GLY A 48 -1.09 14.72 -11.79
C GLY A 48 -1.87 14.62 -13.10
N THR A 49 -3.16 14.95 -13.10
CA THR A 49 -4.05 14.77 -14.27
C THR A 49 -4.73 16.04 -14.77
N GLY A 50 -4.71 17.12 -13.99
CA GLY A 50 -5.46 18.35 -14.29
C GLY A 50 -6.98 18.25 -14.02
N THR A 51 -7.46 17.13 -13.47
CA THR A 51 -8.89 16.93 -13.16
C THR A 51 -9.31 17.82 -11.99
N ASP A 52 -10.40 18.58 -12.16
CA ASP A 52 -10.91 19.47 -11.12
C ASP A 52 -11.13 18.73 -9.78
N PRO A 53 -10.63 19.25 -8.64
CA PRO A 53 -10.79 18.59 -7.34
C PRO A 53 -12.24 18.36 -6.95
N LEU A 54 -13.16 19.23 -7.40
CA LEU A 54 -14.60 19.13 -7.13
C LEU A 54 -15.25 17.96 -7.86
N THR A 55 -14.79 17.60 -9.05
CA THR A 55 -15.32 16.46 -9.82
C THR A 55 -14.74 15.14 -9.32
N ALA A 56 -13.52 15.14 -8.78
CA ALA A 56 -12.86 14.00 -8.16
C ALA A 56 -13.30 13.74 -6.70
N LEU A 57 -13.92 14.73 -6.05
CA LEU A 57 -14.34 14.68 -4.64
C LEU A 57 -15.29 13.50 -4.32
N PRO A 58 -16.33 13.21 -5.12
CA PRO A 58 -17.21 12.06 -4.87
C PRO A 58 -16.45 10.74 -4.86
N GLY A 59 -15.58 10.51 -5.86
CA GLY A 59 -14.71 9.33 -5.91
C GLY A 59 -13.82 9.23 -4.67
N MET A 60 -13.22 10.33 -4.24
CA MET A 60 -12.33 10.33 -3.09
C MET A 60 -13.06 10.06 -1.78
N SER A 61 -14.28 10.58 -1.65
CA SER A 61 -15.13 10.32 -0.49
C SER A 61 -15.48 8.83 -0.36
N ILE A 62 -15.70 8.14 -1.49
CA ILE A 62 -15.96 6.70 -1.51
C ILE A 62 -14.71 5.93 -1.07
N LEU A 63 -13.54 6.25 -1.62
CA LEU A 63 -12.28 5.61 -1.20
C LEU A 63 -12.00 5.81 0.30
N TYR A 64 -12.28 7.01 0.83
CA TYR A 64 -12.18 7.29 2.26
C TYR A 64 -13.13 6.42 3.09
N LEU A 65 -14.42 6.36 2.72
CA LEU A 65 -15.42 5.56 3.44
C LEU A 65 -15.09 4.07 3.44
N VAL A 66 -14.65 3.54 2.30
CA VAL A 66 -14.22 2.14 2.18
C VAL A 66 -12.99 1.87 3.05
N SER A 67 -12.04 2.81 3.10
CA SER A 67 -10.85 2.69 3.94
C SER A 67 -11.19 2.69 5.43
N VAL A 68 -12.09 3.59 5.87
CA VAL A 68 -12.59 3.59 7.25
C VAL A 68 -13.35 2.31 7.57
N GLY A 69 -14.16 1.82 6.63
CA GLY A 69 -14.83 0.52 6.73
C GLY A 69 -13.82 -0.61 6.95
N GLY A 70 -12.73 -0.66 6.18
CA GLY A 70 -11.73 -1.72 6.30
C GLY A 70 -11.00 -1.69 7.65
N LEU A 71 -10.71 -0.50 8.17
CA LEU A 71 -10.18 -0.32 9.53
C LEU A 71 -11.14 -0.81 10.62
N LEU A 72 -12.44 -0.56 10.46
CA LEU A 72 -13.46 -1.09 11.36
C LEU A 72 -13.48 -2.63 11.32
N PHE A 73 -13.49 -3.21 10.12
CA PHE A 73 -13.45 -4.67 9.94
C PHE A 73 -12.18 -5.29 10.54
N ALA A 74 -11.02 -4.66 10.34
CA ALA A 74 -9.75 -5.10 10.92
C ALA A 74 -9.78 -5.14 12.46
N ARG A 75 -10.54 -4.25 13.10
CA ARG A 75 -10.70 -4.21 14.55
C ARG A 75 -11.66 -5.27 15.10
N PHE A 76 -12.73 -5.58 14.36
CA PHE A 76 -13.77 -6.51 14.83
C PHE A 76 -13.52 -7.97 14.45
N MET A 77 -12.79 -8.24 13.36
CA MET A 77 -12.54 -9.60 12.89
C MET A 77 -11.44 -10.29 13.72
N PRO A 78 -11.64 -11.54 14.14
CA PRO A 78 -10.65 -12.31 14.92
C PRO A 78 -9.49 -12.89 14.09
N PHE A 79 -9.51 -12.69 12.76
CA PHE A 79 -8.50 -13.20 11.84
C PHE A 79 -7.31 -12.23 11.72
N TYR A 80 -6.09 -12.78 11.72
CA TYR A 80 -4.84 -12.02 11.55
C TYR A 80 -4.65 -11.60 10.09
N LEU A 81 -5.35 -10.54 9.69
CA LEU A 81 -5.19 -9.88 8.40
C LEU A 81 -4.90 -8.40 8.67
N PRO A 82 -3.87 -7.82 8.02
CA PRO A 82 -3.57 -6.40 8.19
C PRO A 82 -4.74 -5.55 7.70
N GLY A 83 -4.90 -4.36 8.28
CA GLY A 83 -5.98 -3.44 7.94
C GLY A 83 -6.03 -3.11 6.45
N VAL A 84 -4.86 -3.02 5.79
CA VAL A 84 -4.75 -2.82 4.35
C VAL A 84 -5.42 -3.97 3.57
N ALA A 85 -5.30 -5.23 4.01
CA ALA A 85 -5.97 -6.36 3.38
C ALA A 85 -7.50 -6.27 3.52
N TRP A 86 -8.00 -5.87 4.70
CA TRP A 86 -9.44 -5.63 4.91
C TRP A 86 -9.99 -4.50 4.05
N THR A 87 -9.24 -3.39 3.93
CA THR A 87 -9.63 -2.28 3.06
C THR A 87 -9.68 -2.69 1.59
N SER A 88 -8.70 -3.47 1.11
CA SER A 88 -8.68 -3.98 -0.27
C SER A 88 -9.83 -4.94 -0.52
N LEU A 89 -10.13 -5.84 0.41
CA LEU A 89 -11.25 -6.77 0.29
C LEU A 89 -12.60 -6.03 0.20
N LEU A 90 -12.81 -5.02 1.03
CA LEU A 90 -14.02 -4.19 0.95
C LEU A 90 -14.09 -3.38 -0.34
N ALA A 91 -12.98 -2.83 -0.82
CA ALA A 91 -12.94 -2.12 -2.10
C ALA A 91 -13.33 -3.03 -3.26
N ILE A 92 -12.81 -4.26 -3.27
CA ILE A 92 -13.20 -5.28 -4.25
C ILE A 92 -14.68 -5.61 -4.11
N LEU A 93 -15.17 -5.84 -2.88
CA LEU A 93 -16.58 -6.15 -2.65
C LEU A 93 -17.50 -5.06 -3.20
N VAL A 94 -17.20 -3.79 -2.97
CA VAL A 94 -18.05 -2.68 -3.46
C VAL A 94 -17.97 -2.50 -4.99
N THR A 95 -16.89 -2.96 -5.62
CA THR A 95 -16.66 -2.81 -7.07
C THR A 95 -17.04 -4.04 -7.90
N ILE A 96 -17.39 -5.17 -7.28
CA ILE A 96 -17.78 -6.38 -8.01
C ILE A 96 -19.06 -6.13 -8.85
N PRO A 97 -19.08 -6.57 -10.13
CA PRO A 97 -20.29 -6.54 -10.95
C PRO A 97 -21.34 -7.47 -10.34
N GLY A 98 -22.53 -6.93 -10.05
CA GLY A 98 -23.62 -7.67 -9.40
C GLY A 98 -24.06 -7.12 -8.04
N ILE A 99 -23.26 -6.25 -7.42
CA ILE A 99 -23.64 -5.55 -6.19
C ILE A 99 -24.39 -4.26 -6.54
N PRO A 100 -25.55 -3.98 -5.89
CA PRO A 100 -26.31 -2.77 -6.15
C PRO A 100 -25.46 -1.53 -5.85
N GLY A 101 -25.30 -0.65 -6.84
CA GLY A 101 -24.51 0.57 -6.73
C GLY A 101 -23.06 0.47 -7.21
N SER A 102 -22.55 -0.70 -7.60
CA SER A 102 -21.15 -0.85 -8.04
C SER A 102 -20.82 -0.03 -9.29
N ALA A 103 -21.71 0.01 -10.28
CA ALA A 103 -21.53 0.82 -11.48
C ALA A 103 -21.43 2.32 -11.17
N TRP A 104 -22.22 2.82 -10.22
CA TRP A 104 -22.15 4.20 -9.78
C TRP A 104 -20.81 4.47 -9.08
N VAL A 105 -20.39 3.61 -8.15
CA VAL A 105 -19.09 3.74 -7.48
C VAL A 105 -17.93 3.78 -8.48
N ILE A 106 -17.91 2.87 -9.45
CA ILE A 106 -16.86 2.81 -10.47
C ILE A 106 -16.81 4.12 -11.27
N SER A 107 -17.96 4.64 -11.72
CA SER A 107 -18.00 5.92 -12.46
C SER A 107 -17.49 7.12 -11.67
N GLN A 108 -17.69 7.14 -10.35
CA GLN A 108 -17.18 8.22 -9.50
C GLN A 108 -15.67 8.11 -9.26
N VAL A 109 -15.16 6.88 -9.15
CA VAL A 109 -13.73 6.60 -8.94
C VAL A 109 -12.92 6.77 -10.23
N GLU A 110 -13.54 6.68 -11.41
CA GLU A 110 -12.89 6.88 -12.71
C GLU A 110 -12.26 8.28 -12.88
N ALA A 111 -12.78 9.30 -12.18
CA ALA A 111 -12.19 10.63 -12.13
C ALA A 111 -10.86 10.70 -11.35
N LEU A 112 -10.47 9.62 -10.66
CA LEU A 112 -9.24 9.50 -9.89
C LEU A 112 -8.21 8.65 -10.62
N ASN A 113 -6.97 9.14 -10.63
CA ASN A 113 -5.82 8.40 -11.10
C ASN A 113 -5.03 7.83 -9.92
N PHE A 114 -5.07 6.50 -9.76
CA PHE A 114 -4.39 5.80 -8.67
C PHE A 114 -2.86 5.99 -8.66
N LEU A 115 -2.22 6.22 -9.82
CA LEU A 115 -0.79 6.52 -9.88
C LEU A 115 -0.48 7.91 -9.29
N ALA A 116 -1.34 8.89 -9.58
CA ALA A 116 -1.22 10.22 -8.97
C ALA A 116 -1.40 10.15 -7.45
N LEU A 117 -2.34 9.33 -6.97
CA LEU A 117 -2.57 9.09 -5.54
C LEU A 117 -1.39 8.37 -4.85
N ALA A 118 -0.63 7.53 -5.56
CA ALA A 118 0.54 6.84 -5.00
C ALA A 118 1.73 7.77 -4.74
N THR A 119 1.83 8.87 -5.50
CA THR A 119 2.95 9.83 -5.43
C THR A 119 3.21 10.40 -4.03
N PRO A 120 2.22 10.98 -3.32
CA PRO A 120 2.44 11.51 -1.98
C PRO A 120 2.82 10.43 -0.96
N ALA A 121 2.31 9.20 -1.11
CA ALA A 121 2.67 8.08 -0.24
C ALA A 121 4.14 7.68 -0.43
N LEU A 122 4.59 7.60 -1.68
CA LEU A 122 5.99 7.32 -2.00
C LEU A 122 6.92 8.46 -1.56
N ALA A 123 6.51 9.71 -1.73
CA ALA A 123 7.25 10.87 -1.26
C ALA A 123 7.39 10.87 0.27
N TYR A 124 6.29 10.61 1.01
CA TYR A 124 6.34 10.46 2.46
C TYR A 124 7.23 9.28 2.87
N GLY A 125 7.12 8.13 2.19
CA GLY A 125 7.97 6.97 2.44
C GLY A 125 9.46 7.28 2.25
N GLY A 126 9.81 8.07 1.24
CA GLY A 126 11.18 8.53 1.01
C GLY A 126 11.66 9.56 2.06
N LEU A 127 10.79 10.49 2.47
CA LEU A 127 11.09 11.49 3.51
C LEU A 127 11.15 10.89 4.91
N ALA A 128 10.45 9.78 5.16
CA ALA A 128 10.40 9.10 6.46
C ALA A 128 11.65 8.23 6.74
N LEU A 129 12.55 8.06 5.77
CA LEU A 129 13.79 7.32 5.97
C LEU A 129 14.68 8.01 7.01
N THR A 130 15.13 7.26 8.02
CA THR A 130 16.03 7.74 9.07
C THR A 130 17.50 7.51 8.69
N LYS A 131 18.42 8.09 9.47
CA LYS A 131 19.87 7.88 9.30
C LYS A 131 20.24 6.38 9.30
N GLY A 132 19.51 5.56 10.05
CA GLY A 132 19.73 4.11 10.10
C GLY A 132 19.46 3.43 8.75
N GLU A 133 18.31 3.70 8.11
CA GLU A 133 18.02 3.15 6.79
C GLU A 133 19.00 3.67 5.72
N PHE A 134 19.42 4.93 5.80
CA PHE A 134 20.43 5.48 4.88
C PHE A 134 21.81 4.81 5.05
N ASP A 135 22.22 4.52 6.28
CA ASP A 135 23.49 3.81 6.55
C ASP A 135 23.46 2.37 6.03
N ILE A 136 22.31 1.68 6.17
CA ILE A 136 22.11 0.33 5.61
C ILE A 136 22.14 0.40 4.08
N ALA A 137 21.43 1.37 3.48
CA ALA A 137 21.44 1.60 2.04
C ALA A 137 22.85 1.92 1.51
N ARG A 138 23.68 2.64 2.28
CA ARG A 138 25.06 2.93 1.89
C ARG A 138 25.96 1.70 1.94
N LYS A 139 25.84 0.88 3.00
CA LYS A 139 26.69 -0.31 3.20
C LYS A 139 26.27 -1.49 2.32
N SER A 140 24.97 -1.64 2.08
CA SER A 140 24.38 -2.81 1.42
C SER A 140 23.58 -2.48 0.14
N GLY A 141 23.61 -1.23 -0.33
CA GLY A 141 22.78 -0.74 -1.44
C GLY A 141 22.90 -1.58 -2.71
N TRP A 142 24.12 -2.00 -3.08
CA TRP A 142 24.32 -2.85 -4.25
C TRP A 142 23.57 -4.19 -4.14
N LYS A 143 23.53 -4.80 -2.95
CA LYS A 143 22.77 -6.03 -2.72
C LYS A 143 21.27 -5.78 -2.79
N ILE A 144 20.80 -4.67 -2.22
CA ILE A 144 19.39 -4.27 -2.25
C ILE A 144 18.91 -4.06 -3.69
N VAL A 145 19.71 -3.40 -4.54
CA VAL A 145 19.38 -3.19 -5.96
C VAL A 145 19.23 -4.52 -6.70
N ILE A 146 20.16 -5.46 -6.51
CA ILE A 146 20.07 -6.79 -7.12
C ILE A 146 18.79 -7.51 -6.67
N ILE A 147 18.50 -7.50 -5.37
CA ILE A 147 17.27 -8.13 -4.82
C ILE A 147 16.03 -7.47 -5.43
N ALA A 148 15.97 -6.14 -5.51
CA ALA A 148 14.85 -5.42 -6.09
C ALA A 148 14.63 -5.80 -7.57
N VAL A 149 15.70 -5.86 -8.37
CA VAL A 149 15.64 -6.32 -9.77
C VAL A 149 15.13 -7.75 -9.84
N CYS A 150 15.69 -8.67 -9.04
CA CYS A 150 15.22 -10.07 -9.01
C CYS A 150 13.74 -10.19 -8.62
N VAL A 151 13.25 -9.40 -7.65
CA VAL A 151 11.84 -9.40 -7.22
C VAL A 151 10.93 -8.85 -8.32
N MET A 152 11.34 -7.76 -8.98
CA MET A 152 10.58 -7.19 -10.09
C MET A 152 10.48 -8.17 -11.26
N PHE A 153 11.60 -8.77 -11.67
CA PHE A 153 11.63 -9.80 -12.72
C PHE A 153 10.81 -11.03 -12.33
N GLY A 154 10.95 -11.52 -11.10
CA GLY A 154 10.20 -12.68 -10.61
C GLY A 154 8.69 -12.45 -10.63
N THR A 155 8.23 -11.29 -10.15
CA THR A 155 6.80 -10.95 -10.15
C THR A 155 6.25 -10.78 -11.56
N TYR A 156 7.02 -10.15 -12.45
CA TYR A 156 6.64 -9.98 -13.85
C TYR A 156 6.57 -11.31 -14.60
N ILE A 157 7.64 -12.13 -14.54
CA ILE A 157 7.68 -13.43 -15.21
C ILE A 157 6.61 -14.36 -14.64
N GLY A 158 6.40 -14.37 -13.32
CA GLY A 158 5.31 -15.10 -12.69
C GLY A 158 3.96 -14.69 -13.27
N SER A 159 3.66 -13.39 -13.33
CA SER A 159 2.40 -12.88 -13.89
C SER A 159 2.22 -13.28 -15.36
N VAL A 160 3.27 -13.18 -16.17
CA VAL A 160 3.24 -13.60 -17.58
C VAL A 160 3.00 -15.11 -17.71
N PHE A 161 3.62 -15.92 -16.86
CA PHE A 161 3.44 -17.38 -16.88
C PHE A 161 2.01 -17.80 -16.52
N ILE A 162 1.41 -17.18 -15.49
CA ILE A 162 0.00 -17.42 -15.15
C ILE A 162 -0.90 -16.96 -16.31
N ALA A 163 -0.63 -15.79 -16.90
CA ALA A 163 -1.41 -15.29 -18.03
C ALA A 163 -1.32 -16.21 -19.26
N ASP A 164 -0.13 -16.73 -19.59
CA ASP A 164 0.09 -17.67 -20.69
C ASP A 164 -0.67 -18.98 -20.47
N ILE A 165 -0.63 -19.54 -19.25
CA ILE A 165 -1.44 -20.73 -18.91
C ILE A 165 -2.94 -20.43 -19.03
N ALA A 166 -3.40 -19.29 -18.50
CA ALA A 166 -4.81 -18.93 -18.54
C ALA A 166 -5.32 -18.75 -19.98
N LEU A 167 -4.52 -18.15 -20.87
CA LEU A 167 -4.86 -17.99 -22.28
C LEU A 167 -4.92 -19.32 -23.03
N ARG A 168 -3.93 -20.21 -22.82
CA ARG A 168 -3.91 -21.56 -23.41
C ARG A 168 -5.09 -22.41 -22.99
N ILE A 169 -5.54 -22.30 -21.73
CA ILE A 169 -6.73 -23.00 -21.23
C ILE A 169 -8.01 -22.34 -21.77
N GLY A 170 -8.03 -21.01 -21.90
CA GLY A 170 -9.14 -20.22 -22.42
C GLY A 170 -9.37 -20.35 -23.93
N GLY A 171 -8.46 -20.98 -24.68
CA GLY A 171 -8.65 -21.33 -26.10
C GLY A 171 -8.24 -20.24 -27.11
N GLN A 172 -7.33 -19.34 -26.74
CA GLN A 172 -6.62 -18.44 -27.68
C GLN A 172 -5.13 -18.76 -27.72
#